data_AF-A0A924PGX9-F1
#
_entry.id   AF-A0A924PGX9-F1
#
_cell.length_a   1.000
_cell.length_b   1.000
_cell.length_c   1.000
_cell.angle_alpha   90.00
_cell.angle_beta   90.00
_cell.angle_gamma   90.00
#
_symmetry.space_group_name_H-M   'P 1'
#
loop_
_entity.id
_entity.type
_entity.pdbx_description
1 polymer ?
#
loop_
_entity_poly.entity_id
_entity_poly.type
_entity_poly.pdbx_seq_one_letter_code
_entity_poly.pdbx_strand_id
1 'polypeptide(L)'
;MAEEAVEINTSAPKPGVLSLAIKEKAALYAAYMAYIKGGGLFIPTNKPFKIGEEVFMLLSLIDDPVKLKVVGHVVWVTPTAQ
;
A
#
# COMPACT_ATOMS: atom_id res chain seq x y z
N MET A 1 20.22 18.02 38.65
CA MET A 1 19.93 18.78 37.42
C MET A 1 19.98 17.79 36.28
N ALA A 2 18.83 17.34 35.80
CA ALA A 2 18.71 16.49 34.62
C ALA A 2 18.37 17.40 33.44
N GLU A 3 19.16 17.37 32.38
CA GLU A 3 18.80 17.91 31.06
C GLU A 3 18.23 16.74 30.26
N GLU A 4 16.90 16.66 30.16
CA GLU A 4 16.24 15.84 29.16
C GLU A 4 16.29 16.58 27.82
N ALA A 5 17.10 16.07 26.90
CA ALA A 5 17.08 16.47 25.51
C ALA A 5 15.76 15.98 24.88
N VAL A 6 14.95 16.92 24.42
CA VAL A 6 13.69 16.67 23.71
C VAL A 6 13.98 15.99 22.37
N GLU A 7 13.75 14.68 22.30
CA GLU A 7 13.74 13.92 21.05
C GLU A 7 12.51 14.33 20.22
N ILE A 8 12.73 15.21 19.23
CA ILE A 8 11.77 15.47 18.16
C ILE A 8 11.62 14.22 17.28
N ASN A 9 10.76 13.29 17.71
CA ASN A 9 10.28 12.17 16.90
C ASN A 9 9.42 12.71 15.75
N THR A 10 10.09 13.25 14.72
CA THR A 10 9.48 13.56 13.43
C THR A 10 9.20 12.23 12.74
N SER A 11 8.10 11.61 13.15
CA SER A 11 7.50 10.44 12.51
C SER A 11 6.88 10.85 11.18
N ALA A 12 7.72 11.29 10.25
CA ALA A 12 7.36 11.30 8.83
C ALA A 12 7.08 9.84 8.46
N PRO A 13 5.87 9.47 8.00
CA PRO A 13 5.63 8.13 7.51
C PRO A 13 6.53 7.94 6.31
N LYS A 14 7.64 7.21 6.50
CA LYS A 14 8.49 6.79 5.39
C LYS A 14 7.54 6.06 4.42
N PRO A 15 7.45 6.47 3.14
CA PRO A 15 6.65 5.75 2.16
C PRO A 15 7.23 4.35 2.06
N GLY A 16 6.65 3.45 2.84
CA GLY A 16 7.15 2.10 3.01
C GLY A 16 6.72 1.30 1.80
N VAL A 17 7.67 0.62 1.17
CA VAL A 17 7.37 -0.31 0.08
C VAL A 17 6.33 -1.32 0.58
N LEU A 18 5.18 -1.37 -0.08
CA LEU A 18 4.14 -2.35 0.19
C LEU A 18 4.50 -3.63 -0.57
N SER A 19 4.43 -4.77 0.09
CA SER A 19 4.63 -6.07 -0.55
C SER A 19 3.33 -6.85 -0.45
N LEU A 20 2.75 -7.23 -1.58
CA LEU A 20 1.56 -8.06 -1.64
C LEU A 20 1.85 -9.29 -2.51
N ALA A 21 1.48 -10.46 -1.99
CA ALA A 21 1.53 -11.71 -2.73
C ALA A 21 0.11 -12.24 -2.92
N ILE A 22 -0.35 -12.32 -4.16
CA ILE A 22 -1.67 -12.83 -4.51
C ILE A 22 -1.50 -14.27 -5.00
N LYS A 23 -1.90 -15.22 -4.15
CA LYS A 23 -1.75 -16.66 -4.41
C LYS A 23 -2.95 -17.29 -5.12
N GLU A 24 -4.07 -16.57 -5.23
CA GLU A 24 -5.33 -17.09 -5.76
C GLU A 24 -5.90 -16.15 -6.83
N LYS A 25 -6.34 -16.73 -7.95
CA LYS A 25 -6.96 -15.97 -9.05
C LYS A 25 -8.25 -15.28 -8.63
N ALA A 26 -9.03 -15.91 -7.74
CA ALA A 26 -10.24 -15.32 -7.18
C ALA A 26 -9.93 -14.05 -6.36
N ALA A 27 -8.85 -14.08 -5.56
CA ALA A 27 -8.42 -12.92 -4.78
C ALA A 27 -7.92 -11.78 -5.68
N LEU A 28 -7.19 -12.08 -6.77
CA LEU A 28 -6.79 -11.09 -7.76
C LEU A 28 -8.02 -10.42 -8.40
N TYR A 29 -9.00 -11.21 -8.81
CA TYR A 29 -10.21 -10.71 -9.45
C TYR A 29 -11.04 -9.84 -8.51
N ALA A 30 -11.18 -10.24 -7.23
CA ALA A 30 -11.89 -9.47 -6.23
C ALA A 30 -11.16 -8.17 -5.83
N ALA A 31 -9.83 -8.16 -5.88
CA ALA A 31 -9.03 -6.97 -5.57
C ALA A 31 -8.91 -6.01 -6.77
N TYR A 32 -9.08 -6.50 -8.01
CA TYR A 32 -8.88 -5.68 -9.21
C TYR A 32 -10.05 -4.72 -9.45
N MET A 33 -9.72 -3.44 -9.69
CA MET A 33 -10.68 -2.38 -9.97
C MET A 33 -10.53 -1.91 -11.42
N ALA A 34 -11.30 -2.53 -12.32
CA ALA A 34 -11.20 -2.31 -13.77
C ALA A 34 -11.65 -0.91 -14.24
N TYR A 35 -12.49 -0.23 -13.46
CA TYR A 35 -13.04 1.08 -13.82
C TYR A 35 -12.05 2.25 -13.63
N ILE A 36 -10.90 2.00 -12.98
CA ILE A 36 -9.88 3.01 -12.74
C ILE A 36 -9.00 3.13 -13.99
N LYS A 37 -8.76 4.36 -14.43
CA LYS A 37 -7.91 4.64 -15.59
C LYS A 37 -6.48 4.16 -15.31
N GLY A 38 -5.99 3.18 -16.08
CA GLY A 38 -4.71 2.51 -15.84
C GLY A 38 -4.78 1.26 -14.96
N GLY A 39 -5.98 0.85 -14.54
CA GLY A 39 -6.21 -0.26 -13.62
C GLY A 39 -6.05 0.15 -12.15
N GLY A 40 -6.85 -0.45 -11.29
CA GLY A 40 -6.72 -0.30 -9.84
C GLY A 40 -6.56 -1.65 -9.16
N LEU A 41 -5.94 -1.65 -7.99
CA LEU A 41 -5.81 -2.83 -7.15
C LEU A 41 -6.10 -2.42 -5.71
N PHE A 42 -7.05 -3.10 -5.08
CA PHE A 42 -7.36 -2.92 -3.67
C PHE A 42 -6.36 -3.68 -2.80
N ILE A 43 -5.81 -2.99 -1.80
CA ILE A 43 -4.73 -3.52 -0.95
C ILE A 43 -5.18 -3.41 0.50
N PRO A 44 -5.45 -4.52 1.19
CA PRO A 44 -5.75 -4.48 2.61
C PRO A 44 -4.48 -4.13 3.39
N THR A 45 -4.50 -3.00 4.09
CA THR A 45 -3.40 -2.51 4.91
C THR A 45 -3.94 -1.72 6.09
N ASN A 46 -3.30 -1.87 7.25
CA ASN A 46 -3.59 -1.06 8.45
C ASN A 46 -2.76 0.23 8.50
N LYS A 47 -1.89 0.45 7.51
CA LYS A 47 -1.09 1.67 7.45
C LYS A 47 -1.99 2.83 6.97
N PRO A 48 -1.96 3.98 7.66
CA PRO A 48 -2.68 5.15 7.20
C PRO A 48 -2.06 5.66 5.90
N PHE A 49 -2.90 5.82 4.87
CA PHE A 49 -2.53 6.42 3.60
C PHE A 49 -3.43 7.61 3.31
N LYS A 50 -2.88 8.63 2.64
CA LYS A 50 -3.64 9.78 2.18
C LYS A 50 -3.99 9.63 0.70
N ILE A 51 -5.16 10.14 0.32
CA ILE A 51 -5.53 10.23 -1.10
C ILE A 51 -4.53 11.14 -1.83
N GLY A 52 -4.08 10.71 -3.00
CA GLY A 52 -3.05 11.38 -3.81
C GLY A 52 -1.62 11.05 -3.42
N GLU A 53 -1.40 10.26 -2.36
CA GLU A 53 -0.06 9.81 -1.98
C GLU A 53 0.49 8.80 -2.99
N GLU A 54 1.77 8.95 -3.34
CA GLU A 54 2.48 8.01 -4.20
C GLU A 54 2.96 6.81 -3.37
N VAL A 55 2.69 5.60 -3.86
CA VAL A 55 3.03 4.36 -3.19
C VAL A 55 3.83 3.45 -4.11
N PHE A 56 4.85 2.82 -3.53
CA PHE A 56 5.66 1.81 -4.19
C PHE A 56 5.23 0.43 -3.74
N MET A 57 4.94 -0.45 -4.69
CA MET A 57 4.46 -1.80 -4.44
C MET A 57 5.33 -2.85 -5.12
N LEU A 58 5.55 -3.94 -4.41
CA LEU A 58 6.02 -5.20 -4.94
C LEU A 58 4.84 -6.16 -4.99
N LEU A 59 4.39 -6.48 -6.20
CA LEU A 59 3.31 -7.42 -6.45
C LEU A 59 3.89 -8.76 -6.89
N SER A 60 3.54 -9.83 -6.18
CA SER A 60 3.78 -11.20 -6.63
C SER A 60 2.45 -11.79 -7.10
N LEU A 61 2.39 -12.23 -8.36
CA LEU A 61 1.22 -12.86 -8.94
C LEU A 61 1.28 -14.38 -8.76
N ILE A 62 0.12 -15.02 -8.95
CA ILE A 62 0.04 -16.48 -9.07
C ILE A 62 0.82 -16.90 -10.32
N ASP A 63 1.64 -17.95 -10.19
CA ASP A 63 2.44 -18.53 -11.28
C ASP A 63 3.66 -17.71 -11.74
N ASP A 64 3.80 -16.45 -11.30
CA ASP A 64 4.96 -15.62 -11.67
C ASP A 64 6.00 -15.56 -10.52
N PRO A 65 7.22 -16.10 -10.73
CA PRO A 65 8.27 -16.04 -9.72
C PRO A 65 8.85 -14.63 -9.54
N VAL A 66 8.55 -13.70 -10.45
CA VAL A 66 9.11 -12.34 -10.47
C VAL A 66 8.19 -11.38 -9.72
N LYS A 67 8.78 -10.63 -8.78
CA LYS A 67 8.08 -9.53 -8.11
C LYS A 67 7.98 -8.35 -9.06
N LEU A 68 6.75 -8.01 -9.46
CA LEU A 68 6.45 -6.83 -10.26
C LEU A 68 6.57 -5.58 -9.39
N LYS A 69 7.40 -4.63 -9.81
CA LYS A 69 7.51 -3.32 -9.17
C LYS A 69 6.45 -2.40 -9.78
N VAL A 70 5.50 -1.94 -8.97
CA VAL A 70 4.42 -1.06 -9.39
C VAL A 70 4.52 0.24 -8.60
N VAL A 71 4.48 1.36 -9.30
CA VAL A 71 4.34 2.70 -8.70
C VAL A 71 2.92 3.16 -8.98
N GLY A 72 2.20 3.50 -7.93
CA GLY A 72 0.80 3.88 -8.01
C GLY A 72 0.47 5.08 -7.13
N HIS A 73 -0.73 5.62 -7.31
CA HIS A 73 -1.26 6.69 -6.48
C HIS A 73 -2.48 6.18 -5.72
N VAL A 74 -2.64 6.62 -4.47
CA VAL A 74 -3.79 6.28 -3.65
C VAL A 74 -4.99 7.08 -4.12
N VAL A 75 -5.94 6.41 -4.78
CA VAL A 75 -7.17 7.04 -5.31
C VAL A 75 -8.40 6.76 -4.44
N TRP A 76 -8.33 5.76 -3.56
CA TRP A 76 -9.42 5.35 -2.68
C TRP A 76 -8.86 4.89 -1.34
N VAL A 77 -9.51 5.30 -0.24
CA VAL A 77 -9.23 4.83 1.12
C VAL A 77 -10.53 4.31 1.71
N THR A 78 -10.55 3.04 2.10
CA THR A 78 -11.70 2.45 2.78
C THR A 78 -11.60 2.76 4.28
N PRO A 79 -12.63 3.34 4.91
CA PRO A 79 -12.62 3.55 6.36
C PRO A 79 -12.58 2.19 7.07
N THR A 80 -11.85 2.10 8.18
CA THR A 80 -11.86 0.89 9.02
C THR A 80 -13.29 0.63 9.48
N ALA A 81 -13.84 -0.54 9.14
CA ALA A 81 -15.06 -1.02 9.77
C ALA A 81 -14.76 -1.15 11.26
N GLN A 82 -15.35 -0.25 12.04
CA GLN A 82 -15.26 -0.24 13.51
C GLN A 82 -15.94 -1.48 14.09
#